data_AF-C7NXM3-F1
#
_entry.id   AF-C7NXM3-F1
#
_cell.length_a   1.000
_cell.length_b   1.000
_cell.length_c   1.000
_cell.angle_alpha   90.00
_cell.angle_beta   90.00
_cell.angle_gamma   90.00
#
_symmetry.space_group_name_H-M   'P 1'
#
loop_
_entity.id
_entity.type
_entity.pdbx_description
1 polymer ?
#
loop_
_entity_poly.entity_id
_entity_poly.type
_entity_poly.pdbx_seq_one_letter_code
_entity_poly.pdbx_strand_id
1 'polypeptide(L)' 'MVSQTERDEMTWYECEHCGLMFDDESDADQHERNCDSEEPSYIQ' A
#
# COMPACT_ATOMS: atom_id res chain seq x y z
N MET A 1 -6.99 -1.93 -2.64
CA MET A 1 -7.48 -1.61 -1.29
C MET A 1 -6.28 -1.57 -0.37
N VAL A 2 -6.18 -0.61 0.55
CA VAL A 2 -5.10 -0.56 1.54
C VAL A 2 -5.44 -1.42 2.76
N SER A 3 -4.43 -2.07 3.34
CA SER A 3 -4.59 -2.90 4.54
C SER A 3 -4.16 -2.14 5.79
N GLN A 4 -4.98 -2.17 6.84
CA GLN A 4 -4.65 -1.52 8.10
C GLN A 4 -3.90 -2.46 9.02
N THR A 5 -2.80 -2.00 9.61
CA THR A 5 -2.00 -2.76 10.58
C THR A 5 -1.56 -1.88 11.74
N GLU A 6 -1.39 -2.48 12.92
CA GLU A 6 -0.94 -1.78 14.12
C GLU A 6 0.51 -2.18 14.40
N ARG A 7 1.43 -1.20 14.39
CA ARG A 7 2.85 -1.41 14.69
C ARG A 7 3.38 -0.26 15.53
N ASP A 8 4.19 -0.58 16.54
CA ASP A 8 4.81 0.40 17.42
C ASP A 8 3.77 1.33 18.09
N GLU A 9 2.61 0.78 18.47
CA GLU A 9 1.48 1.51 19.07
C GLU A 9 0.85 2.57 18.14
N MET A 10 1.12 2.50 16.84
CA MET A 10 0.55 3.36 15.80
C MET A 10 -0.16 2.53 14.73
N THR A 11 -1.17 3.13 14.11
CA THR A 11 -1.85 2.55 12.96
C THR A 11 -1.12 2.92 11.68
N TRP A 12 -0.85 1.92 10.85
CA TRP A 12 -0.22 2.03 9.55
C TRP A 12 -1.14 1.48 8.47
N TYR A 13 -1.00 2.00 7.26
CA TYR A 13 -1.77 1.62 6.09
C TYR A 13 -0.80 1.10 5.03
N GLU A 14 -0.91 -0.19 4.73
CA GLU A 14 -0.04 -0.88 3.78
C GLU A 14 -0.73 -1.03 2.43
N CYS A 15 -0.04 -0.67 1.35
CA CYS A 15 -0.49 -0.96 0.00
C CYS A 15 -0.27 -2.44 -0.30
N GLU A 16 -1.35 -3.17 -0.58
CA GLU A 16 -1.29 -4.62 -0.86
C GLU A 16 -0.51 -4.98 -2.13
N HIS A 17 -0.32 -4.01 -3.04
CA HIS A 17 0.34 -4.28 -4.31
C HIS A 17 1.87 -4.10 -4.26
N CYS A 18 2.38 -3.19 -3.43
CA CYS A 18 3.82 -2.89 -3.36
C CYS A 18 4.43 -3.07 -1.96
N GLY A 19 3.61 -3.24 -0.92
CA GLY A 19 4.04 -3.38 0.47
C GLY A 19 4.54 -2.08 1.11
N LEU A 20 4.31 -0.91 0.48
CA LEU A 20 4.63 0.38 1.09
C LEU A 20 3.65 0.69 2.22
N MET A 21 4.20 1.18 3.34
CA MET A 21 3.44 1.58 4.53
C MET A 21 3.37 3.10 4.64
N PHE A 22 2.19 3.59 5.02
CA PHE A 22 1.88 4.99 5.23
C PHE A 22 1.28 5.17 6.63
N ASP A 23 1.55 6.30 7.27
CA ASP A 23 0.96 6.65 8.57
C ASP A 23 -0.46 7.24 8.44
N ASP A 24 -0.83 7.70 7.24
CA ASP A 24 -2.14 8.26 6.93
C ASP A 24 -2.91 7.42 5.88
N GLU A 25 -4.20 7.19 6.15
CA GLU A 25 -5.09 6.42 5.26
C GLU A 25 -5.25 7.12 3.90
N SER A 26 -5.38 8.45 3.91
CA SER A 26 -5.59 9.24 2.69
C SER A 26 -4.38 9.16 1.76
N ASP A 27 -3.18 9.15 2.32
CA ASP A 27 -1.95 9.03 1.54
C ASP A 27 -1.80 7.61 0.97
N ALA A 28 -2.14 6.59 1.75
CA ALA A 28 -2.17 5.21 1.28
C ALA A 28 -3.20 5.00 0.16
N ASP A 29 -4.41 5.55 0.29
CA ASP A 29 -5.47 5.44 -0.72
C ASP A 29 -5.11 6.18 -2.01
N GLN A 30 -4.57 7.40 -1.90
CA GLN A 30 -4.07 8.13 -3.05
C GLN A 30 -2.87 7.44 -3.71
N HIS A 31 -1.98 6.86 -2.92
CA HIS A 31 -0.90 6.04 -3.43
C HIS A 31 -1.46 4.86 -4.20
N GLU A 32 -2.40 4.08 -3.64
CA GLU A 32 -2.99 2.92 -4.30
C GLU A 32 -3.57 3.27 -5.67
N ARG A 33 -4.31 4.39 -5.77
CA ARG A 33 -4.89 4.85 -7.05
C ARG A 33 -3.84 5.18 -8.12
N ASN A 34 -2.64 5.56 -7.70
CA ASN A 34 -1.51 5.85 -8.58
C ASN A 34 -0.45 4.73 -8.53
N CYS A 35 -0.71 3.63 -7.82
CA CYS A 35 0.26 2.60 -7.57
C CYS A 35 0.42 1.80 -8.84
N ASP A 36 1.49 2.10 -9.57
CA ASP A 36 1.87 1.43 -10.81
C ASP A 36 2.60 0.12 -10.53
N SER A 37 2.17 -0.58 -9.47
CA SER A 37 2.48 -1.97 -9.22
C SER A 37 1.79 -2.82 -10.27
N GLU A 38 2.12 -2.60 -11.53
CA GLU A 38 2.02 -3.62 -12.54
C GLU A 38 2.87 -4.76 -11.98
N GLU A 39 2.20 -5.84 -11.52
CA GLU A 39 2.89 -7.11 -11.35
C GLU A 39 3.73 -7.26 -12.60
N PRO A 40 5.06 -7.46 -12.51
CA PRO A 40 5.86 -7.66 -13.70
C PRO A 40 5.17 -8.80 -14.43
N SER A 41 4.53 -8.47 -15.55
CA SER A 41 3.89 -9.45 -16.41
C SER A 41 5.06 -10.27 -16.92
N TYR A 42 5.40 -11.31 -16.16
CA TYR A 42 6.33 -12.34 -16.56
C TYR A 42 5.61 -13.19 -17.59
N ILE A 43 5.18 -12.54 -18.68
CA ILE A 43 4.99 -13.21 -19.94
C ILE A 43 6.40 -13.55 -20.42
N GLN A 44 6.66 -14.85 -20.26
CA GLN A 44 7.80 -15.60 -20.77
C GLN A 44 7.99 -15.39 -22.28
#